data_AF-A0A660QEC2-F1
#
_entry.id   AF-A0A660QEC2-F1
#
_cell.length_a   1.000
_cell.length_b   1.000
_cell.length_c   1.000
_cell.angle_alpha   90.00
_cell.angle_beta   90.00
_cell.angle_gamma   90.00
#
_symmetry.space_group_name_H-M   'P 1'
#
loop_
_entity.id
_entity.type
_entity.pdbx_description
1 polymer ?
#
loop_
_entity_poly.entity_id
_entity_poly.type
_entity_poly.pdbx_seq_one_letter_code
_entity_poly.pdbx_strand_id
1 'polypeptide(L)'
;MKKSLFVFIAVPMLALFAQAQTNLTWDPGIAQTGTVAFVNSNTNAGLHLFEITTTNTAASVGYWRTVLNVASGEADLYISTSAGITTNSYVQKSDSPGSDRVVRSLSAGQTWYLLVAAESNSTWSIFAGDMHVKDLVWDPGTAQSGTEVYTHPNTDEDSYLFRITTTNTASSLGFWRTVLNVAGANADLYTDPLANVATNDYQYRAEQAASDTIVQSLTAGQTKYILVEAQAGASWSIFAGDIHLTELTWDPGSADAGSEVFTNLNTDGGAYYFKVTTDLPDLAAWRTALDVLGGEGDLYLKQNALPYINSSSQSFTDSSTYAGDDGFTRYLSNTTGAGQEWYFLVQAATGSTWNLLSGDVYAEDLGSLATNATSGSGAAVVPPEGIRYYKTTVPVDALAWRLWLKDGTGTSTLNELFYIRHGLAPHPSSASYYDRVRTGQGLLVPDFVIPGSATYYYVGIPGEPGDAFQLDSRQQEIVDINYNDTEVGQSATG
;
A
#
# COMPACT_ATOMS: atom_id res chain seq x y z
N MET A 1 -14.46 67.99 24.47
CA MET A 1 -13.60 66.79 24.51
C MET A 1 -13.84 66.07 25.85
N LYS A 2 -14.61 64.98 25.85
CA LYS A 2 -14.84 64.15 27.04
C LYS A 2 -13.76 63.05 27.08
N LYS A 3 -12.92 63.06 28.11
CA LYS A 3 -11.95 61.98 28.38
C LYS A 3 -12.66 60.90 29.21
N SER A 4 -12.84 59.72 28.63
CA SER A 4 -13.31 58.53 29.34
C SER A 4 -12.19 57.95 30.19
N LEU A 5 -12.47 57.77 31.48
CA LEU A 5 -11.60 57.15 32.46
C LEU A 5 -11.84 55.63 32.41
N PHE A 6 -10.90 54.87 31.83
CA PHE A 6 -10.91 53.42 31.90
C PHE A 6 -10.35 52.98 33.27
N VAL A 7 -11.21 52.41 34.10
CA VAL A 7 -10.83 51.75 35.36
C VAL A 7 -10.42 50.31 35.01
N PHE A 8 -9.13 50.02 35.09
CA PHE A 8 -8.63 48.64 35.12
C PHE A 8 -8.92 48.07 36.51
N ILE A 9 -9.94 47.21 36.60
CA ILE A 9 -10.12 46.34 37.76
C ILE A 9 -9.06 45.25 37.65
N ALA A 10 -7.99 45.36 38.44
CA ALA A 10 -7.05 44.27 38.63
C ALA A 10 -7.79 43.13 39.33
N VAL A 11 -8.15 42.09 38.58
CA VAL A 11 -8.63 40.83 39.14
C VAL A 11 -7.45 40.24 39.92
N PRO A 12 -7.55 39.99 41.23
CA PRO A 12 -6.48 39.36 41.97
C PRO A 12 -6.25 37.97 41.35
N MET A 13 -5.03 37.72 40.86
CA MET A 13 -4.55 36.36 40.62
C MET A 13 -4.66 35.63 41.95
N LEU A 14 -5.72 34.81 42.10
CA LEU A 14 -5.77 33.83 43.17
C LEU A 14 -4.53 32.95 43.00
N ALA A 15 -3.62 33.01 43.97
CA ALA A 15 -2.55 32.04 44.06
C ALA A 15 -3.21 30.66 44.25
N LEU A 16 -3.26 29.88 43.17
CA LEU A 16 -3.62 28.46 43.26
C LEU A 16 -2.53 27.80 44.12
N PHE A 17 -2.85 27.57 45.39
CA PHE A 17 -2.01 26.73 46.23
C PHE A 17 -2.11 25.31 45.67
N ALA A 18 -0.99 24.77 45.20
CA ALA A 18 -0.91 23.36 44.84
C ALA A 18 -1.40 22.53 46.02
N GLN A 19 -2.31 21.59 45.77
CA GLN A 19 -2.70 20.63 46.79
C GLN A 19 -1.46 19.87 47.26
N ALA A 20 -1.50 19.35 48.49
CA ALA A 20 -0.39 18.57 49.04
C ALA A 20 0.05 17.49 48.06
N GLN A 21 1.37 17.39 47.86
CA GLN A 21 2.00 16.38 47.01
C GLN A 21 1.50 14.99 47.42
N THR A 22 1.00 14.25 46.43
CA THR A 22 0.43 12.90 46.64
C THR A 22 1.37 11.86 46.04
N ASN A 23 1.75 10.86 46.83
CA ASN A 23 2.57 9.77 46.31
C ASN A 23 1.68 8.79 45.53
N LEU A 24 1.98 8.59 44.25
CA LEU A 24 1.36 7.53 43.48
C LEU A 24 2.06 6.21 43.75
N THR A 25 1.26 5.16 43.86
CA THR A 25 1.78 3.79 43.92
C THR A 25 2.12 3.35 42.50
N TRP A 26 3.29 2.73 42.32
CA TRP A 26 3.68 2.19 41.03
C TRP A 26 2.71 1.10 40.57
N ASP A 27 2.13 1.25 39.38
CA ASP A 27 1.29 0.22 38.77
C ASP A 27 2.16 -0.87 38.13
N PRO A 28 1.92 -2.17 38.44
CA PRO A 28 2.73 -3.26 37.90
C PRO A 28 2.40 -3.62 36.44
N GLY A 29 1.54 -2.87 35.73
CA GLY A 29 1.22 -3.13 34.33
C GLY A 29 0.34 -4.37 34.11
N ILE A 30 -0.38 -4.84 35.13
CA ILE A 30 -1.18 -6.08 35.03
C ILE A 30 -2.44 -5.88 34.16
N ALA A 31 -2.99 -4.66 34.10
CA ALA A 31 -4.16 -4.32 33.31
C ALA A 31 -3.95 -3.03 32.53
N GLN A 32 -4.58 -2.88 31.35
CA GLN A 32 -4.42 -1.69 30.52
C GLN A 32 -4.86 -0.40 31.24
N THR A 33 -5.98 -0.44 31.95
CA THR A 33 -6.56 0.69 32.69
C THR A 33 -5.87 0.97 34.04
N GLY A 34 -4.76 0.30 34.32
CA GLY A 34 -4.14 0.30 35.64
C GLY A 34 -4.95 -0.48 36.68
N THR A 35 -4.27 -0.87 37.74
CA THR A 35 -4.81 -1.55 38.93
C THR A 35 -4.88 -0.63 40.14
N VAL A 36 -4.08 0.44 40.15
CA VAL A 36 -4.03 1.42 41.24
C VAL A 36 -4.04 2.84 40.66
N ALA A 37 -5.24 3.39 40.44
CA ALA A 37 -5.41 4.76 39.99
C ALA A 37 -5.83 5.68 41.14
N PHE A 38 -5.27 6.89 41.17
CA PHE A 38 -5.85 7.98 41.95
C PHE A 38 -7.05 8.53 41.17
N VAL A 39 -8.19 8.69 41.83
CA VAL A 39 -9.41 9.24 41.21
C VAL A 39 -9.74 10.59 41.84
N ASN A 40 -9.77 11.64 41.04
CA ASN A 40 -10.27 12.93 41.45
C ASN A 40 -11.76 13.05 41.10
N SER A 41 -12.59 13.04 42.14
CA SER A 41 -14.02 13.34 42.04
C SER A 41 -14.36 14.79 42.44
N ASN A 42 -13.35 15.61 42.75
CA ASN A 42 -13.55 17.00 43.13
C ASN A 42 -13.74 17.87 41.88
N THR A 43 -14.84 18.61 41.83
CA THR A 43 -15.20 19.50 40.72
C THR A 43 -14.51 20.87 40.78
N ASN A 44 -13.55 21.09 41.67
CA ASN A 44 -12.82 22.35 41.71
C ASN A 44 -11.65 22.32 40.71
N ALA A 45 -11.44 23.43 40.01
CA ALA A 45 -10.23 23.63 39.22
C ALA A 45 -9.00 23.60 40.14
N GLY A 46 -7.90 23.02 39.67
CA GLY A 46 -6.76 22.82 40.55
C GLY A 46 -5.52 22.28 39.87
N LEU A 47 -4.40 22.49 40.57
CA LEU A 47 -3.13 21.85 40.29
C LEU A 47 -2.94 20.70 41.28
N HIS A 48 -2.81 19.48 40.77
CA HIS A 48 -2.58 18.28 41.56
C HIS A 48 -1.18 17.77 41.26
N LEU A 49 -0.31 17.83 42.28
CA LEU A 49 1.07 17.37 42.17
C LEU A 49 1.18 15.95 42.73
N PHE A 50 1.73 15.06 41.91
CA PHE A 50 2.05 13.71 42.27
C PHE A 50 3.55 13.46 42.21
N GLU A 51 4.01 12.59 43.10
CA GLU A 51 5.36 12.03 43.07
C GLU A 51 5.26 10.53 42.79
N ILE A 52 6.12 10.03 41.90
CA ILE A 52 6.26 8.61 41.63
C ILE A 52 7.73 8.25 41.45
N THR A 53 8.15 7.17 42.08
CA THR A 53 9.49 6.60 41.87
C THR A 53 9.37 5.41 40.94
N THR A 54 10.11 5.45 39.84
CA THR A 54 10.12 4.36 38.87
C THR A 54 10.62 3.08 39.50
N THR A 55 9.97 1.97 39.17
CA THR A 55 10.46 0.66 39.54
C THR A 55 10.57 -0.19 38.29
N ASN A 56 11.54 -1.10 38.24
CA ASN A 56 11.55 -2.15 37.24
C ASN A 56 11.01 -3.39 37.93
N THR A 57 9.74 -3.73 37.68
CA THR A 57 9.27 -5.04 38.08
C THR A 57 9.90 -6.10 37.15
N ALA A 58 9.98 -7.35 37.60
CA ALA A 58 10.43 -8.45 36.74
C ALA A 58 9.53 -8.68 35.52
N ALA A 59 8.31 -8.13 35.55
CA ALA A 59 7.36 -8.13 34.44
C ALA A 59 7.48 -6.89 33.55
N SER A 60 8.18 -5.84 34.01
CA SER A 60 8.40 -4.63 33.23
C SER A 60 9.27 -4.95 32.03
N VAL A 61 8.83 -4.50 30.87
CA VAL A 61 9.63 -4.56 29.65
C VAL A 61 10.52 -3.31 29.49
N GLY A 62 10.79 -2.61 30.60
CA GLY A 62 11.62 -1.40 30.63
C GLY A 62 10.90 -0.12 30.19
N TYR A 63 9.56 -0.17 30.07
CA TYR A 63 8.73 0.96 29.65
C TYR A 63 7.74 1.36 30.71
N TRP A 64 7.69 2.68 30.92
CA TRP A 64 6.78 3.34 31.80
C TRP A 64 5.68 4.00 31.00
N ARG A 65 4.44 3.89 31.48
CA ARG A 65 3.32 4.69 31.04
C ARG A 65 2.78 5.51 32.20
N THR A 66 2.40 6.75 31.91
CA THR A 66 1.45 7.50 32.70
C THR A 66 0.19 7.67 31.89
N VAL A 67 -0.95 7.39 32.51
CA VAL A 67 -2.26 7.56 31.89
C VAL A 67 -3.10 8.47 32.78
N LEU A 68 -3.56 9.57 32.23
CA LEU A 68 -4.58 10.46 32.80
C LEU A 68 -5.87 10.20 32.02
N ASN A 69 -6.88 9.62 32.65
CA ASN A 69 -8.19 9.43 32.04
C ASN A 69 -9.13 10.54 32.49
N VAL A 70 -9.65 11.33 31.56
CA VAL A 70 -10.61 12.41 31.85
C VAL A 70 -12.01 11.97 31.44
N ALA A 71 -12.85 11.67 32.43
CA ALA A 71 -14.23 11.23 32.21
C ALA A 71 -15.19 12.39 31.95
N SER A 72 -14.88 13.58 32.45
CA SER A 72 -15.63 14.83 32.20
C SER A 72 -14.73 16.03 32.40
N GLY A 73 -15.06 17.14 31.74
CA GLY A 73 -14.27 18.38 31.80
C GLY A 73 -12.97 18.28 31.02
N GLU A 74 -11.97 19.04 31.43
CA GLU A 74 -10.65 19.06 30.80
C GLU A 74 -9.56 18.98 31.88
N ALA A 75 -8.51 18.24 31.59
CA ALA A 75 -7.29 18.23 32.38
C ALA A 75 -6.10 17.97 31.46
N ASP A 76 -4.96 18.57 31.78
CA ASP A 76 -3.69 18.39 31.10
C ASP A 76 -2.71 17.64 32.03
N LEU A 77 -1.85 16.79 31.45
CA LEU A 77 -0.75 16.13 32.14
C LEU A 77 0.62 16.78 31.82
N TYR A 78 1.35 17.17 32.86
CA TYR A 78 2.74 17.64 32.78
C TYR A 78 3.65 16.73 33.58
N ILE A 79 4.86 16.49 33.08
CA ILE A 79 5.82 15.54 33.67
C ILE A 79 7.20 16.16 33.79
N SER A 80 7.90 15.94 34.92
CA SER A 80 9.25 16.47 35.16
C SER A 80 10.05 15.62 36.15
N THR A 81 11.37 15.75 36.13
CA THR A 81 12.28 15.18 37.14
C THR A 81 12.48 16.10 38.35
N SER A 82 11.91 17.32 38.30
CA SER A 82 12.01 18.33 39.37
C SER A 82 10.68 18.49 40.09
N ALA A 83 10.73 18.56 41.42
CA ALA A 83 9.58 18.88 42.27
C ALA A 83 8.99 20.27 41.99
N GLY A 84 9.78 21.17 41.40
CA GLY A 84 9.36 22.52 40.98
C GLY A 84 8.63 22.56 39.64
N ILE A 85 8.02 21.45 39.22
CA ILE A 85 7.24 21.38 37.98
C ILE A 85 6.10 22.41 37.99
N THR A 86 5.92 23.09 36.85
CA THR A 86 4.79 24.00 36.61
C THR A 86 4.27 23.81 35.19
N THR A 87 3.12 24.40 34.88
CA THR A 87 2.58 24.43 33.51
C THR A 87 3.49 25.17 32.50
N ASN A 88 4.51 25.90 32.97
CA ASN A 88 5.51 26.57 32.14
C ASN A 88 6.92 25.98 32.29
N SER A 89 7.09 24.94 33.11
CA SER A 89 8.40 24.31 33.36
C SER A 89 8.19 22.83 33.59
N TYR A 90 8.37 22.06 32.52
CA TYR A 90 8.15 20.64 32.45
C TYR A 90 9.16 20.00 31.49
N VAL A 91 9.36 18.70 31.60
CA VAL A 91 10.11 17.90 30.62
C VAL A 91 9.21 17.54 29.45
N GLN A 92 7.96 17.16 29.74
CA GLN A 92 6.97 16.82 28.73
C GLN A 92 5.57 17.27 29.19
N LYS A 93 4.75 17.70 28.24
CA LYS A 93 3.31 17.89 28.37
C LYS A 93 2.62 16.86 27.48
N SER A 94 1.44 16.41 27.85
CA SER A 94 0.52 15.83 26.89
C SER A 94 0.06 16.87 25.85
N ASP A 95 -0.09 16.43 24.60
CA ASP A 95 -0.43 17.31 23.48
C ASP A 95 -1.94 17.27 23.13
N SER A 96 -2.71 16.42 23.82
CA SER A 96 -4.14 16.19 23.58
C SER A 96 -4.98 16.90 24.66
N PRO A 97 -6.11 17.52 24.31
CA PRO A 97 -7.11 17.93 25.30
C PRO A 97 -7.83 16.70 25.88
N GLY A 98 -7.85 16.55 27.20
CA GLY A 98 -8.63 15.51 27.87
C GLY A 98 -7.80 14.33 28.37
N SER A 99 -8.18 13.09 28.00
CA SER A 99 -7.43 11.91 28.43
C SER A 99 -6.05 11.91 27.77
N ASP A 100 -5.02 11.77 28.58
CA ASP A 100 -3.63 11.92 28.17
C ASP A 100 -2.79 10.70 28.49
N ARG A 101 -1.82 10.43 27.62
CA ARG A 101 -0.82 9.38 27.85
C ARG A 101 0.59 9.87 27.60
N VAL A 102 1.51 9.42 28.44
CA VAL A 102 2.94 9.56 28.18
C VAL A 102 3.62 8.21 28.37
N VAL A 103 4.27 7.72 27.31
CA VAL A 103 5.06 6.48 27.30
C VAL A 103 6.53 6.81 27.13
N ARG A 104 7.40 6.29 28.01
CA ARG A 104 8.86 6.49 27.94
C ARG A 104 9.66 5.33 28.50
N SER A 105 10.88 5.16 27.99
CA SER A 105 11.91 4.39 28.69
C SER A 105 12.46 5.20 29.86
N LEU A 106 12.46 4.61 31.06
CA LEU A 106 13.00 5.24 32.27
C LEU A 106 13.89 4.25 33.03
N SER A 107 14.94 4.77 33.67
CA SER A 107 15.75 3.96 34.60
C SER A 107 14.97 3.72 35.90
N ALA A 108 15.09 2.53 36.48
CA ALA A 108 14.55 2.25 37.81
C ALA A 108 15.15 3.16 38.90
N GLY A 109 14.36 3.45 39.92
CA GLY A 109 14.74 4.24 41.08
C GLY A 109 14.78 5.75 40.83
N GLN A 110 14.32 6.21 39.67
CA GLN A 110 14.24 7.63 39.34
C GLN A 110 12.91 8.20 39.82
N THR A 111 12.95 9.28 40.58
CA THR A 111 11.76 10.01 40.99
C THR A 111 11.32 10.96 39.88
N TRP A 112 10.01 10.94 39.59
CA TRP A 112 9.32 11.80 38.66
C TRP A 112 8.14 12.48 39.33
N TYR A 113 7.83 13.67 38.86
CA TYR A 113 6.74 14.50 39.32
C TYR A 113 5.74 14.66 38.18
N LEU A 114 4.47 14.38 38.48
CA LEU A 114 3.35 14.51 37.56
C LEU A 114 2.46 15.64 38.07
N LEU A 115 2.21 16.63 37.23
CA LEU A 115 1.31 17.73 37.54
C LEU A 115 0.09 17.59 36.64
N VAL A 116 -1.07 17.38 37.25
CA VAL A 116 -2.35 17.43 36.55
C VAL A 116 -2.94 18.82 36.74
N ALA A 117 -3.13 19.56 35.64
CA ALA A 117 -3.81 20.85 35.65
C ALA A 117 -5.24 20.64 35.16
N ALA A 118 -6.19 20.69 36.09
CA ALA A 118 -7.57 20.32 35.80
C ALA A 118 -8.50 21.55 35.90
N GLU A 119 -9.45 21.61 34.98
CA GLU A 119 -10.49 22.65 34.98
C GLU A 119 -11.59 22.38 36.02
N SER A 120 -12.42 23.39 36.28
CA SER A 120 -13.58 23.20 37.16
C SER A 120 -14.57 22.20 36.54
N ASN A 121 -15.10 21.33 37.37
CA ASN A 121 -16.01 20.24 37.04
C ASN A 121 -15.38 19.11 36.22
N SER A 122 -14.05 18.99 36.24
CA SER A 122 -13.37 17.82 35.70
C SER A 122 -13.52 16.60 36.62
N THR A 123 -13.74 15.42 36.04
CA THR A 123 -13.55 14.15 36.74
C THR A 123 -12.49 13.36 35.99
N TRP A 124 -11.48 12.91 36.72
CA TRP A 124 -10.35 12.23 36.10
C TRP A 124 -9.70 11.22 37.03
N SER A 125 -8.93 10.32 36.46
CA SER A 125 -8.05 9.41 37.19
C SER A 125 -6.65 9.41 36.60
N ILE A 126 -5.65 9.18 37.44
CA ILE A 126 -4.26 9.04 36.99
C ILE A 126 -3.64 7.79 37.60
N PHE A 127 -2.88 7.07 36.78
CA PHE A 127 -1.95 6.06 37.25
C PHE A 127 -0.64 6.13 36.47
N ALA A 128 0.41 5.59 37.07
CA ALA A 128 1.72 5.54 36.44
C ALA A 128 2.41 4.22 36.84
N GLY A 129 3.01 3.55 35.86
CA GLY A 129 3.65 2.27 36.10
C GLY A 129 4.10 1.57 34.83
N ASP A 130 4.29 0.25 34.93
CA ASP A 130 4.75 -0.55 33.81
C ASP A 130 3.74 -0.55 32.66
N MET A 131 4.25 -0.58 31.42
CA MET A 131 3.42 -0.78 30.25
C MET A 131 2.81 -2.19 30.29
N HIS A 132 1.49 -2.29 30.11
CA HIS A 132 0.83 -3.58 29.97
C HIS A 132 1.23 -4.20 28.64
N VAL A 133 1.71 -5.44 28.69
CA VAL A 133 2.13 -6.18 27.51
C VAL A 133 1.18 -7.34 27.32
N LYS A 134 0.59 -7.41 26.13
CA LYS A 134 -0.29 -8.50 25.75
C LYS A 134 0.43 -9.46 24.81
N ASP A 135 0.38 -10.75 25.12
CA ASP A 135 0.91 -11.77 24.21
C ASP A 135 -0.05 -12.00 23.05
N LEU A 136 0.47 -11.94 21.82
CA LEU A 136 -0.22 -12.40 20.62
C LEU A 136 0.11 -13.87 20.35
N VAL A 137 -0.88 -14.59 19.82
CA VAL A 137 -0.69 -15.93 19.28
C VAL A 137 -0.20 -15.79 17.84
N TRP A 138 0.75 -16.64 17.44
CA TRP A 138 1.27 -16.66 16.08
C TRP A 138 0.17 -17.10 15.11
N ASP A 139 -0.18 -16.23 14.16
CA ASP A 139 -1.12 -16.54 13.10
C ASP A 139 -0.47 -17.44 12.02
N PRO A 140 -1.09 -18.56 11.62
CA PRO A 140 -0.50 -19.48 10.64
C PRO A 140 -0.64 -19.01 9.18
N GLY A 141 -1.21 -17.83 8.91
CA GLY A 141 -1.33 -17.27 7.56
C GLY A 141 -2.39 -17.97 6.70
N THR A 142 -3.34 -18.69 7.30
CA THR A 142 -4.37 -19.45 6.56
C THR A 142 -5.46 -18.55 5.97
N ALA A 143 -5.60 -17.31 6.44
CA ALA A 143 -6.54 -16.32 5.92
C ALA A 143 -5.89 -14.92 5.81
N GLN A 144 -6.34 -14.11 4.84
CA GLN A 144 -5.85 -12.74 4.68
C GLN A 144 -6.17 -11.87 5.89
N SER A 145 -7.36 -12.00 6.47
CA SER A 145 -7.81 -11.26 7.65
C SER A 145 -7.27 -11.81 8.97
N GLY A 146 -6.42 -12.83 8.93
CA GLY A 146 -5.97 -13.57 10.10
C GLY A 146 -7.04 -14.48 10.70
N THR A 147 -6.58 -15.40 11.54
CA THR A 147 -7.37 -16.33 12.37
C THR A 147 -7.14 -16.11 13.87
N GLU A 148 -5.94 -15.66 14.24
CA GLU A 148 -5.56 -15.33 15.63
C GLU A 148 -5.63 -13.82 15.87
N VAL A 149 -6.84 -13.28 15.76
CA VAL A 149 -7.09 -11.84 15.76
C VAL A 149 -7.42 -11.34 17.17
N TYR A 150 -6.69 -10.33 17.63
CA TYR A 150 -7.10 -9.51 18.77
C TYR A 150 -7.93 -8.32 18.28
N THR A 151 -9.14 -8.15 18.83
CA THR A 151 -10.00 -7.01 18.52
C THR A 151 -10.07 -6.06 19.70
N HIS A 152 -9.94 -4.77 19.42
CA HIS A 152 -10.07 -3.71 20.39
C HIS A 152 -11.28 -2.81 20.05
N PRO A 153 -12.37 -2.89 20.85
CA PRO A 153 -13.58 -2.14 20.59
C PRO A 153 -13.66 -0.79 21.32
N ASN A 154 -12.70 -0.45 22.20
CA ASN A 154 -12.77 0.78 22.98
C ASN A 154 -12.28 1.96 22.15
N THR A 155 -12.98 3.09 22.26
CA THR A 155 -12.73 4.34 21.54
C THR A 155 -11.86 5.31 22.33
N ASP A 156 -11.29 4.90 23.45
CA ASP A 156 -10.37 5.76 24.19
C ASP A 156 -9.01 5.79 23.47
N GLU A 157 -8.33 6.94 23.50
CA GLU A 157 -6.97 7.07 23.00
C GLU A 157 -6.04 6.19 23.84
N ASP A 158 -5.33 5.23 23.22
CA ASP A 158 -4.55 4.28 24.02
C ASP A 158 -3.39 3.54 23.29
N SER A 159 -2.38 3.24 24.12
CA SER A 159 -1.12 2.51 23.95
C SER A 159 -1.20 1.01 24.12
N TYR A 160 -1.31 0.24 23.04
CA TYR A 160 -1.27 -1.21 23.16
C TYR A 160 0.09 -1.75 22.77
N LEU A 161 0.84 -2.23 23.76
CA LEU A 161 2.03 -3.01 23.53
C LEU A 161 1.69 -4.49 23.48
N PHE A 162 2.11 -5.12 22.40
CA PHE A 162 2.04 -6.54 22.22
C PHE A 162 3.43 -7.15 22.20
N ARG A 163 3.49 -8.41 22.59
CA ARG A 163 4.65 -9.28 22.46
C ARG A 163 4.27 -10.50 21.64
N ILE A 164 5.13 -10.89 20.72
CA ILE A 164 4.98 -12.10 19.93
C ILE A 164 6.30 -12.85 19.84
N THR A 165 6.25 -14.18 19.86
CA THR A 165 7.42 -15.01 19.58
C THR A 165 7.31 -15.54 18.16
N THR A 166 8.30 -15.21 17.34
CA THR A 166 8.32 -15.63 15.94
C THR A 166 8.39 -17.14 15.83
N THR A 167 7.59 -17.71 14.95
CA THR A 167 7.61 -19.16 14.65
C THR A 167 7.96 -19.37 13.19
N ASN A 168 8.71 -20.43 12.89
CA ASN A 168 8.95 -20.81 11.51
C ASN A 168 7.97 -21.91 11.11
N THR A 169 7.09 -21.58 10.17
CA THR A 169 6.25 -22.55 9.48
C THR A 169 6.66 -22.63 8.01
N ALA A 170 6.20 -23.67 7.31
CA ALA A 170 6.43 -23.79 5.87
C ALA A 170 5.87 -22.58 5.08
N SER A 171 4.85 -21.91 5.60
CA SER A 171 4.18 -20.76 4.97
C SER A 171 4.90 -19.44 5.15
N SER A 172 5.88 -19.37 6.06
CA SER A 172 6.57 -18.11 6.36
C SER A 172 7.36 -17.55 5.19
N LEU A 173 7.88 -18.40 4.30
CA LEU A 173 8.77 -18.02 3.19
C LEU A 173 9.97 -17.15 3.64
N GLY A 174 10.40 -17.26 4.90
CA GLY A 174 11.45 -16.42 5.48
C GLY A 174 11.01 -15.00 5.88
N PHE A 175 9.71 -14.73 5.91
CA PHE A 175 9.11 -13.47 6.32
C PHE A 175 7.95 -13.70 7.31
N TRP A 176 7.53 -12.63 7.95
CA TRP A 176 6.30 -12.58 8.73
C TRP A 176 5.68 -11.20 8.59
N ARG A 177 4.40 -11.10 8.91
CA ARG A 177 3.63 -9.87 8.84
C ARG A 177 2.96 -9.54 10.16
N THR A 178 2.79 -8.25 10.40
CA THR A 178 1.85 -7.71 11.37
C THR A 178 0.81 -6.92 10.61
N VAL A 179 -0.46 -7.19 10.86
CA VAL A 179 -1.58 -6.52 10.16
C VAL A 179 -2.47 -5.87 11.20
N LEU A 180 -2.64 -4.56 11.08
CA LEU A 180 -3.56 -3.74 11.84
C LEU A 180 -4.71 -3.34 10.93
N ASN A 181 -5.93 -3.74 11.25
CA ASN A 181 -7.13 -3.31 10.54
C ASN A 181 -7.84 -2.24 11.37
N VAL A 182 -8.08 -1.07 10.79
CA VAL A 182 -8.73 0.05 11.47
C VAL A 182 -10.13 0.26 10.89
N ALA A 183 -11.14 0.17 11.75
CA ALA A 183 -12.55 0.31 11.40
C ALA A 183 -13.15 1.67 11.80
N GLY A 184 -12.46 2.43 12.65
CA GLY A 184 -12.89 3.74 13.13
C GLY A 184 -11.69 4.56 13.60
N ALA A 185 -11.75 5.88 13.44
CA ALA A 185 -10.64 6.84 13.61
C ALA A 185 -9.31 6.33 13.01
N ASN A 186 -8.16 6.79 13.51
CA ASN A 186 -6.85 6.31 13.04
C ASN A 186 -6.11 5.58 14.17
N ALA A 187 -5.32 4.60 13.79
CA ALA A 187 -4.31 3.99 14.63
C ALA A 187 -3.07 3.71 13.78
N ASP A 188 -1.89 3.85 14.37
CA ASP A 188 -0.61 3.63 13.72
C ASP A 188 0.07 2.37 14.28
N LEU A 189 0.83 1.68 13.43
CA LEU A 189 1.53 0.45 13.78
C LEU A 189 3.06 0.62 13.79
N TYR A 190 3.70 0.14 14.85
CA TYR A 190 5.16 0.12 15.01
C TYR A 190 5.65 -1.24 15.50
N THR A 191 6.86 -1.63 15.12
CA THR A 191 7.48 -2.87 15.59
C THR A 191 8.96 -2.71 15.90
N ASP A 192 9.44 -3.46 16.89
CA ASP A 192 10.86 -3.49 17.28
C ASP A 192 11.25 -4.87 17.88
N PRO A 193 12.51 -5.34 17.73
CA PRO A 193 13.02 -6.51 18.43
C PRO A 193 13.12 -6.34 19.94
N LEU A 194 13.28 -5.11 20.41
CA LEU A 194 13.36 -4.75 21.80
C LEU A 194 12.01 -4.19 22.25
N ALA A 195 11.73 -4.25 23.54
CA ALA A 195 10.45 -3.78 24.06
C ALA A 195 10.35 -2.25 24.12
N ASN A 196 11.34 -1.56 23.55
CA ASN A 196 11.46 -0.12 23.55
C ASN A 196 10.78 0.58 22.38
N VAL A 197 9.94 -0.16 21.65
CA VAL A 197 9.10 0.38 20.59
C VAL A 197 8.28 1.58 21.09
N ALA A 198 8.42 2.69 20.39
CA ALA A 198 7.73 3.96 20.59
C ALA A 198 7.59 4.68 19.24
N THR A 199 6.77 5.72 19.16
CA THR A 199 6.57 6.52 17.94
C THR A 199 7.84 7.19 17.40
N ASN A 200 8.88 7.32 18.24
CA ASN A 200 10.18 7.89 17.90
C ASN A 200 11.36 6.91 18.06
N ASP A 201 11.09 5.64 18.41
CA ASP A 201 12.09 4.59 18.62
C ASP A 201 11.50 3.27 18.15
N TYR A 202 11.73 2.92 16.89
CA TYR A 202 11.16 1.73 16.25
C TYR A 202 12.11 1.21 15.18
N GLN A 203 12.04 -0.09 14.91
CA GLN A 203 12.71 -0.68 13.75
C GLN A 203 11.89 -0.47 12.48
N TYR A 204 10.59 -0.71 12.56
CA TYR A 204 9.66 -0.51 11.45
C TYR A 204 8.40 0.21 11.91
N ARG A 205 7.87 1.05 11.04
CA ARG A 205 6.54 1.64 11.16
C ARG A 205 5.76 1.36 9.89
N ALA A 206 4.44 1.39 10.00
CA ALA A 206 3.59 1.49 8.84
C ALA A 206 3.62 2.92 8.27
N GLU A 207 3.36 3.05 6.97
CA GLU A 207 3.40 4.33 6.26
C GLU A 207 2.04 4.72 5.67
N GLN A 208 1.06 3.82 5.71
CA GLN A 208 -0.29 4.09 5.22
C GLN A 208 -1.13 4.71 6.34
N ALA A 209 -2.17 5.44 5.95
CA ALA A 209 -3.19 5.87 6.89
C ALA A 209 -4.25 4.77 6.99
N ALA A 210 -4.68 4.45 8.22
CA ALA A 210 -5.68 3.43 8.56
C ALA A 210 -5.15 1.99 8.62
N SER A 211 -5.64 1.06 7.78
CA SER A 211 -5.23 -0.34 7.88
C SER A 211 -3.81 -0.53 7.38
N ASP A 212 -2.97 -1.12 8.22
CA ASP A 212 -1.53 -1.17 8.05
C ASP A 212 -1.01 -2.60 8.01
N THR A 213 -0.06 -2.87 7.12
CA THR A 213 0.72 -4.11 7.15
C THR A 213 2.20 -3.80 7.20
N ILE A 214 2.91 -4.37 8.17
CA ILE A 214 4.38 -4.36 8.22
C ILE A 214 4.89 -5.77 7.95
N VAL A 215 5.76 -5.90 6.95
CA VAL A 215 6.43 -7.16 6.57
C VAL A 215 7.91 -7.12 6.93
N GLN A 216 8.38 -8.18 7.57
CA GLN A 216 9.72 -8.26 8.15
C GLN A 216 10.36 -9.63 7.87
N SER A 217 11.69 -9.65 7.78
CA SER A 217 12.44 -10.89 7.71
C SER A 217 12.22 -11.73 8.97
N LEU A 218 12.04 -13.03 8.79
CA LEU A 218 11.80 -13.96 9.88
C LEU A 218 13.11 -14.60 10.36
N THR A 219 13.34 -14.50 11.67
CA THR A 219 14.23 -15.42 12.39
C THR A 219 13.42 -16.06 13.50
N ALA A 220 13.28 -17.39 13.47
CA ALA A 220 12.42 -18.14 14.39
C ALA A 220 12.89 -18.05 15.84
N GLY A 221 11.94 -18.11 16.78
CA GLY A 221 12.20 -18.10 18.22
C GLY A 221 12.61 -16.73 18.78
N GLN A 222 12.52 -15.66 17.99
CA GLN A 222 12.78 -14.31 18.46
C GLN A 222 11.52 -13.70 19.06
N THR A 223 11.64 -13.10 20.22
CA THR A 223 10.62 -12.19 20.73
C THR A 223 10.66 -10.89 19.93
N LYS A 224 9.48 -10.40 19.53
CA LYS A 224 9.25 -9.11 18.89
C LYS A 224 8.18 -8.36 19.68
N TYR A 225 8.24 -7.04 19.59
CA TYR A 225 7.29 -6.14 20.22
C TYR A 225 6.59 -5.30 19.15
N ILE A 226 5.29 -5.12 19.34
CA ILE A 226 4.42 -4.42 18.41
C ILE A 226 3.65 -3.38 19.20
N LEU A 227 3.71 -2.13 18.79
CA LEU A 227 2.99 -1.03 19.39
C LEU A 227 1.89 -0.57 18.44
N VAL A 228 0.67 -0.47 18.96
CA VAL A 228 -0.46 0.17 18.29
C VAL A 228 -0.75 1.48 19.00
N GLU A 229 -0.61 2.59 18.29
CA GLU A 229 -0.92 3.94 18.76
C GLU A 229 -2.28 4.36 18.20
N ALA A 230 -3.33 4.25 19.02
CA ALA A 230 -4.70 4.48 18.60
C ALA A 230 -5.19 5.86 19.06
N GLN A 231 -5.75 6.66 18.13
CA GLN A 231 -6.37 7.94 18.44
C GLN A 231 -7.71 7.75 19.18
N ALA A 232 -8.17 8.78 19.88
CA ALA A 232 -9.54 8.79 20.41
C ALA A 232 -10.56 8.54 19.29
N GLY A 233 -11.51 7.66 19.54
CA GLY A 233 -12.49 7.17 18.57
C GLY A 233 -12.07 5.89 17.85
N ALA A 234 -10.84 5.42 18.02
CA ALA A 234 -10.33 4.33 17.19
C ALA A 234 -10.93 2.98 17.56
N SER A 235 -11.26 2.18 16.55
CA SER A 235 -11.63 0.77 16.72
C SER A 235 -10.84 -0.05 15.72
N TRP A 236 -10.15 -1.09 16.18
CA TRP A 236 -9.19 -1.80 15.35
C TRP A 236 -9.02 -3.25 15.79
N SER A 237 -8.39 -4.04 14.91
CA SER A 237 -7.98 -5.41 15.21
C SER A 237 -6.56 -5.65 14.72
N ILE A 238 -5.82 -6.51 15.40
CA ILE A 238 -4.45 -6.86 15.04
C ILE A 238 -4.25 -8.37 15.05
N PHE A 239 -3.41 -8.84 14.13
CA PHE A 239 -2.80 -10.16 14.20
C PHE A 239 -1.37 -10.10 13.65
N ALA A 240 -0.58 -11.12 13.96
CA ALA A 240 0.79 -11.23 13.49
C ALA A 240 1.19 -12.69 13.30
N GLY A 241 1.89 -12.97 12.22
CA GLY A 241 2.30 -14.33 11.89
C GLY A 241 2.75 -14.51 10.45
N ASP A 242 2.49 -15.68 9.90
CA ASP A 242 2.92 -16.04 8.55
C ASP A 242 2.25 -15.19 7.46
N ILE A 243 2.90 -15.15 6.30
CA ILE A 243 2.34 -14.51 5.11
C ILE A 243 1.17 -15.36 4.61
N HIS A 244 0.02 -14.73 4.37
CA HIS A 244 -1.04 -15.37 3.59
C HIS A 244 -0.71 -15.21 2.11
N LEU A 245 -0.33 -16.33 1.49
CA LEU A 245 0.04 -16.38 0.10
C LEU A 245 -1.09 -17.04 -0.70
N THR A 246 -1.58 -16.34 -1.71
CA THR A 246 -2.54 -16.88 -2.67
C THR A 246 -1.82 -17.32 -3.94
N GLU A 247 -2.04 -18.57 -4.38
CA GLU A 247 -1.51 -19.04 -5.65
C GLU A 247 -2.46 -18.65 -6.79
N LEU A 248 -1.93 -17.95 -7.80
CA LEU A 248 -2.65 -17.61 -9.03
C LEU A 248 -2.53 -18.78 -10.01
N THR A 249 -3.65 -19.10 -10.65
CA THR A 249 -3.65 -19.93 -11.85
C THR A 249 -3.07 -19.13 -13.02
N TRP A 250 -2.24 -19.76 -13.85
CA TRP A 250 -1.73 -19.16 -15.08
C TRP A 250 -2.88 -18.87 -16.05
N ASP A 251 -3.09 -17.61 -16.42
CA ASP A 251 -4.09 -17.24 -17.43
C ASP A 251 -3.62 -17.64 -18.84
N PRO A 252 -4.42 -18.38 -19.63
CA PRO A 252 -4.04 -18.78 -20.99
C PRO A 252 -4.17 -17.67 -22.04
N GLY A 253 -4.46 -16.42 -21.67
CA GLY A 253 -4.53 -15.30 -22.61
C GLY A 253 -5.66 -15.45 -23.64
N SER A 254 -6.75 -16.14 -23.28
CA SER A 254 -7.87 -16.43 -24.19
C SER A 254 -8.87 -15.26 -24.34
N ALA A 255 -8.85 -14.34 -23.38
CA ALA A 255 -9.69 -13.15 -23.33
C ALA A 255 -8.89 -11.94 -22.82
N ASP A 256 -9.28 -10.75 -23.27
CA ASP A 256 -8.64 -9.49 -22.91
C ASP A 256 -8.64 -9.26 -21.40
N ALA A 257 -9.82 -9.33 -20.76
CA ALA A 257 -10.00 -9.23 -19.32
C ALA A 257 -9.51 -10.47 -18.53
N GLY A 258 -8.93 -11.46 -19.22
CA GLY A 258 -8.53 -12.74 -18.64
C GLY A 258 -9.66 -13.75 -18.48
N SER A 259 -9.26 -15.00 -18.29
CA SER A 259 -10.10 -16.15 -17.96
C SER A 259 -9.80 -16.70 -16.57
N GLU A 260 -8.56 -16.57 -16.11
CA GLU A 260 -8.12 -16.93 -14.75
C GLU A 260 -7.83 -15.65 -13.96
N VAL A 261 -8.88 -15.10 -13.34
CA VAL A 261 -8.83 -13.82 -12.63
C VAL A 261 -9.08 -14.04 -11.15
N PHE A 262 -8.21 -13.50 -10.31
CA PHE A 262 -8.47 -13.35 -8.88
C PHE A 262 -9.21 -12.04 -8.64
N THR A 263 -10.34 -12.08 -7.95
CA THR A 263 -11.11 -10.88 -7.58
C THR A 263 -11.07 -10.67 -6.07
N ASN A 264 -10.51 -9.53 -5.64
CA ASN A 264 -10.61 -9.09 -4.26
C ASN A 264 -11.81 -8.16 -4.07
N LEU A 265 -12.82 -8.66 -3.35
CA LEU A 265 -13.95 -7.84 -2.88
C LEU A 265 -13.81 -7.45 -1.40
N ASN A 266 -12.73 -7.87 -0.73
CA ASN A 266 -12.47 -7.43 0.64
C ASN A 266 -11.96 -5.99 0.61
N THR A 267 -12.60 -5.14 1.39
CA THR A 267 -12.29 -3.72 1.54
C THR A 267 -11.23 -3.44 2.61
N ASP A 268 -10.67 -4.46 3.25
CA ASP A 268 -9.50 -4.30 4.10
C ASP A 268 -8.35 -3.66 3.28
N GLY A 269 -7.62 -2.73 3.90
CA GLY A 269 -6.40 -2.20 3.30
C GLY A 269 -5.19 -3.11 3.59
N GLY A 270 -4.03 -2.73 3.06
CA GLY A 270 -2.74 -3.33 3.37
C GLY A 270 -2.18 -4.23 2.27
N ALA A 271 -1.32 -5.17 2.68
CA ALA A 271 -0.51 -5.99 1.77
C ALA A 271 -1.15 -7.36 1.46
N TYR A 272 -1.33 -7.65 0.18
CA TYR A 272 -1.84 -8.92 -0.34
C TYR A 272 -0.77 -9.63 -1.16
N TYR A 273 -0.49 -10.88 -0.83
CA TYR A 273 0.61 -11.63 -1.43
C TYR A 273 0.14 -12.74 -2.35
N PHE A 274 0.76 -12.79 -3.53
CA PHE A 274 0.46 -13.79 -4.54
C PHE A 274 1.72 -14.50 -5.01
N LYS A 275 1.53 -15.72 -5.53
CA LYS A 275 2.53 -16.48 -6.26
C LYS A 275 1.94 -16.95 -7.58
N VAL A 276 2.74 -16.92 -8.65
CA VAL A 276 2.45 -17.67 -9.88
C VAL A 276 3.66 -18.52 -10.25
N THR A 277 3.41 -19.70 -10.79
CA THR A 277 4.42 -20.48 -11.50
C THR A 277 4.16 -20.32 -12.99
N THR A 278 5.15 -19.85 -13.74
CA THR A 278 4.97 -19.61 -15.18
C THR A 278 4.73 -20.90 -15.93
N ASP A 279 3.85 -20.86 -16.94
CA ASP A 279 3.79 -21.89 -17.98
C ASP A 279 4.63 -21.47 -19.21
N LEU A 280 4.60 -22.26 -20.28
CA LEU A 280 5.15 -21.87 -21.58
C LEU A 280 4.17 -20.94 -22.29
N PRO A 281 4.48 -19.63 -22.45
CA PRO A 281 3.58 -18.72 -23.13
C PRO A 281 3.58 -18.97 -24.64
N ASP A 282 2.40 -19.03 -25.26
CA ASP A 282 2.26 -19.29 -26.69
C ASP A 282 2.95 -18.20 -27.53
N LEU A 283 2.89 -16.96 -27.06
CA LEU A 283 3.36 -15.78 -27.79
C LEU A 283 4.73 -15.25 -27.35
N ALA A 284 5.44 -16.01 -26.52
CA ALA A 284 6.72 -15.62 -25.92
C ALA A 284 6.66 -14.29 -25.12
N ALA A 285 5.49 -13.99 -24.55
CA ALA A 285 5.24 -12.83 -23.72
C ALA A 285 4.28 -13.20 -22.59
N TRP A 286 4.50 -12.58 -21.44
CA TRP A 286 3.75 -12.77 -20.21
C TRP A 286 3.20 -11.41 -19.76
N ARG A 287 1.95 -11.36 -19.32
CA ARG A 287 1.31 -10.20 -18.70
C ARG A 287 0.97 -10.45 -17.24
N THR A 288 0.98 -9.38 -16.47
CA THR A 288 0.30 -9.27 -15.17
C THR A 288 -0.52 -8.00 -15.21
N ALA A 289 -1.79 -8.07 -14.83
CA ALA A 289 -2.71 -6.94 -14.85
C ALA A 289 -3.44 -6.82 -13.51
N LEU A 290 -3.33 -5.65 -12.89
CA LEU A 290 -4.10 -5.18 -11.75
C LEU A 290 -5.17 -4.21 -12.28
N ASP A 291 -6.43 -4.63 -12.23
CA ASP A 291 -7.60 -3.83 -12.64
C ASP A 291 -8.31 -3.33 -11.37
N VAL A 292 -8.22 -2.03 -11.11
CA VAL A 292 -8.73 -1.39 -9.89
C VAL A 292 -10.18 -0.96 -10.11
N LEU A 293 -11.10 -1.74 -9.54
CA LEU A 293 -12.54 -1.54 -9.65
C LEU A 293 -13.04 -0.38 -8.76
N GLY A 294 -12.31 -0.08 -7.69
CA GLY A 294 -12.58 1.02 -6.79
C GLY A 294 -11.47 1.22 -5.77
N GLY A 295 -11.31 2.45 -5.28
CA GLY A 295 -10.21 2.81 -4.39
C GLY A 295 -8.89 2.98 -5.14
N GLU A 296 -7.81 2.50 -4.54
CA GLU A 296 -6.44 2.55 -5.05
C GLU A 296 -5.66 1.28 -4.69
N GLY A 297 -4.75 0.84 -5.56
CA GLY A 297 -3.88 -0.29 -5.28
C GLY A 297 -2.64 -0.30 -6.16
N ASP A 298 -1.48 -0.55 -5.55
CA ASP A 298 -0.21 -0.66 -6.25
C ASP A 298 0.23 -2.12 -6.38
N LEU A 299 0.82 -2.49 -7.51
CA LEU A 299 1.37 -3.81 -7.79
C LEU A 299 2.91 -3.79 -7.74
N TYR A 300 3.49 -4.79 -7.11
CA TYR A 300 4.94 -5.00 -7.06
C TYR A 300 5.26 -6.44 -7.40
N LEU A 301 6.31 -6.67 -8.20
CA LEU A 301 6.68 -7.97 -8.74
C LEU A 301 8.11 -8.34 -8.36
N LYS A 302 8.36 -9.62 -8.03
CA LYS A 302 9.72 -10.14 -7.87
C LYS A 302 9.84 -11.64 -8.17
N GLN A 303 10.96 -12.05 -8.77
CA GLN A 303 11.26 -13.45 -9.05
C GLN A 303 11.87 -14.15 -7.84
N ASN A 304 11.46 -15.39 -7.56
CA ASN A 304 12.04 -16.30 -6.55
C ASN A 304 12.09 -15.78 -5.09
N ALA A 305 11.45 -14.65 -4.78
CA ALA A 305 11.37 -14.10 -3.43
C ALA A 305 10.17 -13.15 -3.32
N LEU A 306 9.60 -13.02 -2.12
CA LEU A 306 8.53 -12.06 -1.87
C LEU A 306 9.00 -10.62 -2.13
N PRO A 307 8.21 -9.82 -2.86
CA PRO A 307 8.38 -8.38 -2.86
C PRO A 307 7.99 -7.79 -1.49
N TYR A 308 8.61 -6.70 -1.08
CA TYR A 308 8.18 -6.02 0.15
C TYR A 308 8.52 -4.54 0.10
N ILE A 309 7.78 -3.78 0.90
CA ILE A 309 7.97 -2.36 1.16
C ILE A 309 7.75 -2.16 2.65
N ASN A 310 8.71 -1.54 3.31
CA ASN A 310 8.56 -1.11 4.69
C ASN A 310 9.37 0.17 4.90
N SER A 311 9.21 0.80 6.06
CA SER A 311 9.85 2.08 6.38
C SER A 311 11.39 2.09 6.39
N SER A 312 12.05 0.94 6.22
CA SER A 312 13.51 0.83 6.23
C SER A 312 14.11 0.47 4.87
N SER A 313 13.38 -0.27 4.04
CA SER A 313 13.88 -0.86 2.81
C SER A 313 12.71 -1.37 1.96
N GLN A 314 12.97 -1.49 0.66
CA GLN A 314 12.07 -2.07 -0.31
C GLN A 314 12.81 -3.10 -1.16
N SER A 315 12.08 -4.09 -1.69
CA SER A 315 12.67 -5.05 -2.61
C SER A 315 11.63 -5.56 -3.60
N PHE A 316 11.79 -5.19 -4.86
CA PHE A 316 10.98 -5.61 -5.99
C PHE A 316 11.81 -5.45 -7.28
N THR A 317 11.37 -6.11 -8.35
CA THR A 317 11.95 -5.97 -9.70
C THR A 317 11.23 -4.87 -10.47
N ASP A 318 9.90 -4.90 -10.43
CA ASP A 318 9.01 -3.94 -11.10
C ASP A 318 7.94 -3.48 -10.11
N SER A 319 7.42 -2.27 -10.29
CA SER A 319 6.39 -1.65 -9.45
C SER A 319 5.46 -0.79 -10.29
N SER A 320 4.22 -0.64 -9.82
CA SER A 320 3.25 0.31 -10.35
C SER A 320 3.84 1.71 -10.50
N THR A 321 3.39 2.40 -11.54
CA THR A 321 3.75 3.78 -11.84
C THR A 321 2.55 4.70 -11.98
N TYR A 322 1.35 4.13 -12.09
CA TYR A 322 0.10 4.86 -12.29
C TYR A 322 -0.83 4.65 -11.10
N ALA A 323 -1.76 5.59 -10.92
CA ALA A 323 -2.85 5.41 -9.97
C ALA A 323 -3.99 4.66 -10.65
N GLY A 324 -4.60 3.72 -9.94
CA GLY A 324 -5.64 2.84 -10.48
C GLY A 324 -5.06 1.63 -11.19
N ASP A 325 -5.54 1.36 -12.41
CA ASP A 325 -5.11 0.21 -13.22
C ASP A 325 -3.60 0.24 -13.48
N ASP A 326 -2.94 -0.90 -13.26
CA ASP A 326 -1.52 -1.04 -13.49
C ASP A 326 -1.16 -2.50 -13.83
N GLY A 327 0.10 -2.75 -14.17
CA GLY A 327 0.54 -4.06 -14.59
C GLY A 327 1.84 -4.02 -15.37
N PHE A 328 2.26 -5.21 -15.80
CA PHE A 328 3.51 -5.37 -16.52
C PHE A 328 3.37 -6.39 -17.62
N THR A 329 4.01 -6.12 -18.76
CA THR A 329 4.38 -7.17 -19.71
C THR A 329 5.86 -7.49 -19.63
N ARG A 330 6.21 -8.77 -19.79
CA ARG A 330 7.58 -9.25 -19.86
C ARG A 330 7.76 -10.22 -21.00
N TYR A 331 8.94 -10.19 -21.62
CA TYR A 331 9.35 -11.29 -22.49
C TYR A 331 9.56 -12.55 -21.65
N LEU A 332 8.95 -13.65 -22.08
CA LEU A 332 9.09 -14.96 -21.46
C LEU A 332 9.21 -16.01 -22.57
N SER A 333 10.29 -16.78 -22.59
CA SER A 333 10.55 -17.74 -23.68
C SER A 333 9.44 -18.78 -23.81
N ASN A 334 8.88 -18.95 -25.01
CA ASN A 334 7.88 -19.98 -25.30
C ASN A 334 8.44 -21.42 -25.35
N THR A 335 9.74 -21.60 -25.12
CA THR A 335 10.38 -22.94 -25.10
C THR A 335 11.07 -23.26 -23.78
N THR A 336 11.39 -22.26 -22.98
CA THR A 336 12.15 -22.42 -21.73
C THR A 336 11.63 -21.53 -20.60
N GLY A 337 10.48 -20.89 -20.79
CA GLY A 337 9.91 -19.92 -19.85
C GLY A 337 9.12 -20.53 -18.70
N ALA A 338 8.73 -21.81 -18.79
CA ALA A 338 7.94 -22.48 -17.76
C ALA A 338 8.73 -22.78 -16.48
N GLY A 339 7.99 -22.89 -15.38
CA GLY A 339 8.50 -23.31 -14.07
C GLY A 339 9.24 -22.22 -13.31
N GLN A 340 9.16 -20.95 -13.73
CA GLN A 340 9.71 -19.83 -12.96
C GLN A 340 8.72 -19.44 -11.87
N GLU A 341 9.23 -19.24 -10.66
CA GLU A 341 8.41 -18.75 -9.55
C GLU A 341 8.48 -17.23 -9.45
N TRP A 342 7.31 -16.61 -9.46
CA TRP A 342 7.16 -15.16 -9.33
C TRP A 342 6.19 -14.85 -8.19
N TYR A 343 6.49 -13.78 -7.47
CA TYR A 343 5.72 -13.34 -6.33
C TYR A 343 5.27 -11.90 -6.56
N PHE A 344 4.04 -11.62 -6.14
CA PHE A 344 3.42 -10.31 -6.26
C PHE A 344 3.00 -9.79 -4.90
N LEU A 345 3.06 -8.47 -4.74
CA LEU A 345 2.45 -7.73 -3.66
C LEU A 345 1.46 -6.76 -4.29
N VAL A 346 0.19 -6.85 -3.91
CA VAL A 346 -0.77 -5.77 -4.11
C VAL A 346 -0.87 -5.00 -2.80
N GLN A 347 -0.46 -3.74 -2.81
CA GLN A 347 -0.60 -2.83 -1.67
C GLN A 347 -1.87 -2.01 -1.89
N ALA A 348 -2.96 -2.39 -1.23
CA ALA A 348 -4.27 -1.77 -1.42
C ALA A 348 -4.58 -0.74 -0.33
N ALA A 349 -5.17 0.39 -0.69
CA ALA A 349 -5.76 1.30 0.29
C ALA A 349 -7.01 0.68 0.93
N THR A 350 -7.38 1.11 2.14
CA THR A 350 -8.64 0.71 2.76
C THR A 350 -9.83 1.12 1.88
N GLY A 351 -10.73 0.18 1.61
CA GLY A 351 -11.90 0.37 0.75
C GLY A 351 -11.70 -0.08 -0.69
N SER A 352 -10.49 -0.44 -1.09
CA SER A 352 -10.20 -0.79 -2.48
C SER A 352 -10.74 -2.17 -2.88
N THR A 353 -11.21 -2.28 -4.11
CA THR A 353 -11.59 -3.54 -4.76
C THR A 353 -10.90 -3.62 -6.10
N TRP A 354 -10.47 -4.82 -6.49
CA TRP A 354 -9.61 -4.99 -7.65
C TRP A 354 -9.58 -6.44 -8.14
N ASN A 355 -9.15 -6.61 -9.38
CA ASN A 355 -8.86 -7.87 -10.02
C ASN A 355 -7.35 -8.00 -10.26
N LEU A 356 -6.82 -9.22 -10.14
CA LEU A 356 -5.45 -9.53 -10.50
C LEU A 356 -5.42 -10.78 -11.38
N LEU A 357 -4.69 -10.71 -12.48
CA LEU A 357 -4.39 -11.86 -13.33
C LEU A 357 -2.91 -11.87 -13.71
N SER A 358 -2.41 -13.05 -14.06
CA SER A 358 -1.07 -13.23 -14.58
C SER A 358 -1.01 -14.43 -15.52
N GLY A 359 -0.50 -14.25 -16.73
CA GLY A 359 -0.38 -15.32 -17.71
C GLY A 359 -0.05 -14.86 -19.13
N ASP A 360 -0.43 -15.65 -20.13
CA ASP A 360 -0.21 -15.33 -21.53
C ASP A 360 -0.84 -14.00 -21.91
N VAL A 361 -0.19 -13.27 -22.82
CA VAL A 361 -0.75 -12.05 -23.39
C VAL A 361 -1.95 -12.38 -24.29
N TYR A 362 -2.99 -11.55 -24.21
CA TYR A 362 -4.10 -11.61 -25.16
C TYR A 362 -3.77 -10.83 -26.43
N ALA A 363 -3.89 -11.48 -27.60
CA ALA A 363 -3.73 -10.83 -28.91
C ALA A 363 -5.04 -10.86 -29.70
N GLU A 364 -5.64 -9.69 -29.87
CA GLU A 364 -6.90 -9.52 -30.58
C GLU A 364 -6.72 -9.80 -32.08
N ASP A 365 -7.62 -10.62 -32.64
CA ASP A 365 -7.57 -11.01 -34.04
C ASP A 365 -8.25 -9.98 -34.94
N LEU A 366 -7.46 -9.26 -35.73
CA LEU A 366 -7.94 -8.31 -36.74
C LEU A 366 -8.36 -9.00 -38.04
N GLY A 367 -8.21 -10.33 -38.11
CA GLY A 367 -8.53 -11.15 -39.27
C GLY A 367 -7.45 -11.08 -40.36
N SER A 368 -7.90 -11.05 -41.60
CA SER A 368 -7.04 -10.95 -42.77
C SER A 368 -6.93 -9.51 -43.25
N LEU A 369 -5.72 -9.08 -43.61
CA LEU A 369 -5.44 -7.71 -43.98
C LEU A 369 -6.31 -7.26 -45.17
N ALA A 370 -7.24 -6.35 -44.92
CA ALA A 370 -8.21 -5.85 -45.90
C ALA A 370 -7.63 -4.72 -46.76
N THR A 371 -8.22 -4.48 -47.92
CA THR A 371 -7.87 -3.33 -48.79
C THR A 371 -8.40 -1.98 -48.28
N ASN A 372 -9.27 -2.01 -47.26
CA ASN A 372 -9.85 -0.85 -46.60
C ASN A 372 -9.60 -0.94 -45.07
N ALA A 373 -10.19 -0.04 -44.28
CA ALA A 373 -9.95 0.02 -42.84
C ALA A 373 -10.65 -1.08 -42.00
N THR A 374 -11.31 -2.08 -42.60
CA THR A 374 -12.07 -3.09 -41.82
C THR A 374 -11.20 -4.07 -41.04
N SER A 375 -9.91 -4.18 -41.36
CA SER A 375 -8.93 -4.95 -40.58
C SER A 375 -8.18 -4.08 -39.55
N GLY A 376 -8.71 -2.90 -39.21
CA GLY A 376 -8.25 -2.09 -38.08
C GLY A 376 -8.92 -2.48 -36.77
N SER A 377 -8.39 -1.98 -35.64
CA SER A 377 -8.89 -2.30 -34.30
C SER A 377 -10.22 -1.64 -33.94
N GLY A 378 -10.60 -0.56 -34.64
CA GLY A 378 -11.57 0.39 -34.09
C GLY A 378 -11.04 1.09 -32.84
N ALA A 379 -11.93 1.69 -32.04
CA ALA A 379 -11.59 2.32 -30.77
C ALA A 379 -11.21 1.27 -29.72
N ALA A 380 -10.00 1.40 -29.18
CA ALA A 380 -9.46 0.53 -28.16
C ALA A 380 -8.75 1.35 -27.07
N VAL A 381 -8.45 0.69 -25.95
CA VAL A 381 -7.64 1.24 -24.87
C VAL A 381 -6.46 0.33 -24.60
N VAL A 382 -5.36 0.91 -24.10
CA VAL A 382 -4.26 0.12 -23.53
C VAL A 382 -4.76 -0.55 -22.23
N PRO A 383 -4.63 -1.88 -22.09
CA PRO A 383 -5.10 -2.60 -20.91
C PRO A 383 -4.16 -2.38 -19.71
N PRO A 384 -4.53 -2.81 -18.49
CA PRO A 384 -3.73 -2.56 -17.28
C PRO A 384 -2.28 -3.04 -17.37
N GLU A 385 -2.00 -4.14 -18.09
CA GLU A 385 -0.63 -4.62 -18.30
C GLU A 385 0.28 -3.71 -19.15
N GLY A 386 -0.28 -2.64 -19.75
CA GLY A 386 0.47 -1.57 -20.42
C GLY A 386 0.82 -1.82 -21.89
N ILE A 387 0.44 -2.96 -22.48
CA ILE A 387 0.59 -3.22 -23.94
C ILE A 387 -0.65 -3.90 -24.51
N ARG A 388 -1.23 -3.31 -25.56
CA ARG A 388 -2.27 -3.97 -26.37
C ARG A 388 -1.63 -4.74 -27.52
N TYR A 389 -2.01 -6.01 -27.69
CA TYR A 389 -1.55 -6.83 -28.80
C TYR A 389 -2.66 -7.10 -29.82
N TYR A 390 -2.27 -7.08 -31.09
CA TYR A 390 -3.10 -7.46 -32.22
C TYR A 390 -2.40 -8.51 -33.05
N LYS A 391 -3.16 -9.34 -33.75
CA LYS A 391 -2.67 -10.27 -34.77
C LYS A 391 -3.45 -10.13 -36.06
N THR A 392 -2.77 -10.34 -37.18
CA THR A 392 -3.37 -10.33 -38.52
C THR A 392 -2.68 -11.34 -39.43
N THR A 393 -3.40 -11.85 -40.42
CA THR A 393 -2.81 -12.58 -41.55
C THR A 393 -2.62 -11.66 -42.75
N VAL A 394 -1.67 -12.00 -43.62
CA VAL A 394 -1.36 -11.24 -44.84
C VAL A 394 -1.78 -12.06 -46.06
N PRO A 395 -2.80 -11.61 -46.82
CA PRO A 395 -3.22 -12.25 -48.07
C PRO A 395 -2.10 -12.42 -49.11
N VAL A 396 -2.28 -13.35 -50.04
CA VAL A 396 -1.33 -13.62 -51.14
C VAL A 396 -1.17 -12.46 -52.12
N ASP A 397 -2.18 -11.61 -52.23
CA ASP A 397 -2.24 -10.43 -53.10
C ASP A 397 -1.79 -9.14 -52.41
N ALA A 398 -1.54 -9.17 -51.11
CA ALA A 398 -1.07 -8.01 -50.37
C ALA A 398 0.40 -7.69 -50.75
N LEU A 399 0.60 -6.56 -51.42
CA LEU A 399 1.93 -6.11 -51.86
C LEU A 399 2.65 -5.26 -50.81
N ALA A 400 1.92 -4.64 -49.88
CA ALA A 400 2.47 -3.94 -48.73
C ALA A 400 1.39 -3.76 -47.65
N TRP A 401 1.82 -3.60 -46.41
CA TRP A 401 0.98 -3.41 -45.23
C TRP A 401 1.19 -2.02 -44.65
N ARG A 402 0.12 -1.23 -44.60
CA ARG A 402 0.06 0.08 -43.97
C ARG A 402 -0.50 -0.06 -42.55
N LEU A 403 0.21 0.54 -41.61
CA LEU A 403 -0.19 0.71 -40.22
C LEU A 403 -0.25 2.20 -39.89
N TRP A 404 -1.30 2.62 -39.19
CA TRP A 404 -1.45 3.99 -38.73
C TRP A 404 -2.15 3.99 -37.37
N LEU A 405 -1.41 4.41 -36.35
CA LEU A 405 -1.89 4.64 -35.01
C LEU A 405 -2.53 6.03 -34.91
N LYS A 406 -3.82 6.05 -34.63
CA LYS A 406 -4.64 7.26 -34.48
C LYS A 406 -5.11 7.39 -33.03
N ASP A 407 -5.52 8.59 -32.65
CA ASP A 407 -6.13 8.86 -31.35
C ASP A 407 -7.45 8.09 -31.20
N GLY A 408 -8.00 8.02 -29.99
CA GLY A 408 -9.26 7.31 -29.73
C GLY A 408 -10.45 7.78 -30.61
N THR A 409 -10.40 9.00 -31.15
CA THR A 409 -11.41 9.52 -32.08
C THR A 409 -11.18 9.13 -33.55
N GLY A 410 -10.00 8.61 -33.88
CA GLY A 410 -9.61 8.23 -35.23
C GLY A 410 -9.31 9.41 -36.16
N THR A 411 -9.11 10.62 -35.61
CA THR A 411 -8.95 11.86 -36.38
C THR A 411 -7.51 12.31 -36.52
N SER A 412 -6.67 12.02 -35.53
CA SER A 412 -5.29 12.52 -35.45
C SER A 412 -4.31 11.37 -35.31
N THR A 413 -3.11 11.49 -35.91
CA THR A 413 -2.03 10.53 -35.70
C THR A 413 -1.49 10.65 -34.27
N LEU A 414 -1.39 9.53 -33.56
CA LEU A 414 -0.62 9.47 -32.32
C LEU A 414 0.86 9.32 -32.65
N ASN A 415 1.73 10.10 -32.01
CA ASN A 415 3.17 10.01 -32.22
C ASN A 415 3.83 8.99 -31.28
N GLU A 416 3.17 7.84 -31.09
CA GLU A 416 3.62 6.77 -30.20
C GLU A 416 4.30 5.63 -30.95
N LEU A 417 5.16 4.90 -30.24
CA LEU A 417 5.84 3.74 -30.78
C LEU A 417 4.91 2.53 -30.82
N PHE A 418 5.01 1.76 -31.90
CA PHE A 418 4.46 0.41 -31.95
C PHE A 418 5.45 -0.55 -32.58
N TYR A 419 5.37 -1.81 -32.15
CA TYR A 419 6.33 -2.85 -32.47
C TYR A 419 5.64 -3.92 -33.29
N ILE A 420 6.36 -4.49 -34.27
CA ILE A 420 5.85 -5.54 -35.15
C ILE A 420 6.79 -6.74 -35.12
N ARG A 421 6.21 -7.94 -35.11
CA ARG A 421 6.95 -9.20 -35.22
C ARG A 421 6.17 -10.27 -35.96
N HIS A 422 6.86 -11.12 -36.70
CA HIS A 422 6.28 -12.29 -37.35
C HIS A 422 6.32 -13.52 -36.43
N GLY A 423 5.16 -14.15 -36.21
CA GLY A 423 5.03 -15.43 -35.50
C GLY A 423 4.96 -15.39 -33.97
N LEU A 424 5.44 -14.32 -33.33
CA LEU A 424 5.36 -14.14 -31.87
C LEU A 424 4.96 -12.71 -31.53
N ALA A 425 4.51 -12.47 -30.29
CA ALA A 425 4.26 -11.11 -29.83
C ALA A 425 5.58 -10.31 -29.80
N PRO A 426 5.58 -9.06 -30.28
CA PRO A 426 6.73 -8.18 -30.17
C PRO A 426 6.84 -7.64 -28.73
N HIS A 427 8.05 -7.57 -28.15
CA HIS A 427 8.23 -6.99 -26.82
C HIS A 427 9.29 -5.88 -26.81
N PRO A 428 9.03 -4.71 -26.19
CA PRO A 428 9.92 -3.55 -26.29
C PRO A 428 11.22 -3.67 -25.49
N SER A 429 11.32 -4.62 -24.54
CA SER A 429 12.49 -4.72 -23.65
C SER A 429 13.82 -5.07 -24.33
N SER A 430 13.81 -5.55 -25.58
CA SER A 430 15.04 -5.80 -26.35
C SER A 430 14.77 -5.79 -27.84
N ALA A 431 15.74 -5.29 -28.61
CA ALA A 431 15.69 -5.31 -30.09
C ALA A 431 15.64 -6.72 -30.69
N SER A 432 15.97 -7.77 -29.92
CA SER A 432 15.82 -9.16 -30.36
C SER A 432 14.39 -9.71 -30.23
N TYR A 433 13.48 -8.95 -29.61
CA TYR A 433 12.11 -9.40 -29.32
C TYR A 433 11.06 -8.72 -30.21
N TYR A 434 11.49 -7.92 -31.19
CA TYR A 434 10.64 -7.40 -32.26
C TYR A 434 11.44 -7.37 -33.56
N ASP A 435 10.75 -7.36 -34.70
CA ASP A 435 11.42 -7.30 -36.00
C ASP A 435 11.50 -5.85 -36.52
N ARG A 436 10.44 -5.08 -36.27
CA ARG A 436 10.32 -3.69 -36.70
C ARG A 436 9.70 -2.84 -35.60
N VAL A 437 10.09 -1.56 -35.56
CA VAL A 437 9.47 -0.51 -34.74
C VAL A 437 9.11 0.66 -35.65
N ARG A 438 8.00 1.34 -35.34
CA ARG A 438 7.47 2.49 -36.07
C ARG A 438 6.91 3.51 -35.07
N THR A 439 6.77 4.76 -35.51
CA THR A 439 6.19 5.84 -34.71
C THR A 439 5.02 6.43 -35.47
N GLY A 440 3.81 6.31 -34.92
CA GLY A 440 2.55 6.79 -35.49
C GLY A 440 2.10 6.15 -36.80
N GLN A 441 2.96 6.06 -37.81
CA GLN A 441 2.68 5.43 -39.10
C GLN A 441 3.80 4.50 -39.53
N GLY A 442 3.44 3.44 -40.24
CA GLY A 442 4.37 2.46 -40.76
C GLY A 442 3.92 1.90 -42.10
N LEU A 443 4.86 1.79 -43.03
CA LEU A 443 4.71 0.97 -44.22
C LEU A 443 5.68 -0.21 -44.11
N LEU A 444 5.15 -1.41 -44.35
CA LEU A 444 5.89 -2.67 -44.37
C LEU A 444 5.75 -3.27 -45.78
N VAL A 445 6.86 -3.66 -46.38
CA VAL A 445 6.95 -4.07 -47.80
C VAL A 445 7.45 -5.53 -47.91
N PRO A 446 7.51 -6.14 -49.11
CA PRO A 446 7.76 -7.57 -49.26
C PRO A 446 9.10 -8.11 -48.76
N ASP A 447 10.04 -7.25 -48.37
CA ASP A 447 11.28 -7.69 -47.70
C ASP A 447 11.00 -8.25 -46.29
N PHE A 448 9.84 -7.91 -45.72
CA PHE A 448 9.40 -8.30 -44.39
C PHE A 448 8.01 -8.96 -44.41
N VAL A 449 7.08 -8.39 -45.19
CA VAL A 449 5.73 -8.91 -45.36
C VAL A 449 5.79 -10.08 -46.33
N ILE A 450 5.42 -11.27 -45.89
CA ILE A 450 5.43 -12.51 -46.68
C ILE A 450 3.97 -12.79 -47.07
N PRO A 451 3.57 -12.46 -48.32
CA PRO A 451 2.19 -12.67 -48.75
C PRO A 451 1.81 -14.15 -48.71
N GLY A 452 0.64 -14.44 -48.15
CA GLY A 452 0.15 -15.82 -47.98
C GLY A 452 0.84 -16.62 -46.88
N SER A 453 1.56 -15.97 -45.96
CA SER A 453 2.12 -16.65 -44.80
C SER A 453 1.03 -17.34 -43.98
N ALA A 454 1.25 -18.61 -43.60
CA ALA A 454 0.37 -19.34 -42.69
C ALA A 454 0.53 -18.89 -41.23
N THR A 455 1.45 -17.96 -40.95
CA THR A 455 1.80 -17.47 -39.63
C THR A 455 1.33 -16.03 -39.46
N TYR A 456 0.78 -15.71 -38.29
CA TYR A 456 0.33 -14.35 -37.96
C TYR A 456 1.49 -13.35 -37.88
N TYR A 457 1.19 -12.11 -38.24
CA TYR A 457 1.96 -10.94 -37.83
C TYR A 457 1.31 -10.34 -36.59
N TYR A 458 2.14 -9.95 -35.63
CA TYR A 458 1.71 -9.36 -34.38
C TYR A 458 2.14 -7.90 -34.30
N VAL A 459 1.28 -7.06 -33.76
CA VAL A 459 1.55 -5.66 -33.45
C VAL A 459 1.35 -5.46 -31.95
N GLY A 460 2.33 -4.86 -31.27
CA GLY A 460 2.25 -4.48 -29.86
C GLY A 460 2.29 -2.96 -29.73
N ILE A 461 1.30 -2.40 -29.04
CA ILE A 461 1.16 -0.96 -28.79
C ILE A 461 1.27 -0.74 -27.28
N PRO A 462 2.45 -0.33 -26.78
CA PRO A 462 2.59 0.09 -25.39
C PRO A 462 1.97 1.47 -25.16
N GLY A 463 1.53 1.71 -23.93
CA GLY A 463 1.05 3.02 -23.47
C GLY A 463 0.71 3.00 -21.98
N GLU A 464 0.15 4.09 -21.47
CA GLU A 464 -0.39 4.14 -20.12
C GLU A 464 -1.74 3.39 -20.08
N PRO A 465 -2.06 2.65 -19.01
CA PRO A 465 -3.38 2.05 -18.85
C PRO A 465 -4.52 3.05 -19.09
N GLY A 466 -5.47 2.67 -19.96
CA GLY A 466 -6.60 3.53 -20.34
C GLY A 466 -6.34 4.48 -21.51
N ASP A 467 -5.10 4.57 -22.02
CA ASP A 467 -4.80 5.38 -23.22
C ASP A 467 -5.65 4.92 -24.41
N ALA A 468 -6.45 5.84 -24.96
CA ALA A 468 -7.37 5.54 -26.05
C ALA A 468 -6.72 5.74 -27.42
N PHE A 469 -6.84 4.74 -28.30
CA PHE A 469 -6.26 4.78 -29.64
C PHE A 469 -7.11 4.01 -30.68
N GLN A 470 -6.73 4.12 -31.95
CA GLN A 470 -7.20 3.26 -33.04
C GLN A 470 -6.03 2.84 -33.91
N LEU A 471 -5.87 1.54 -34.15
CA LEU A 471 -4.93 1.01 -35.13
C LEU A 471 -5.64 0.82 -36.48
N ASP A 472 -5.35 1.68 -37.45
CA ASP A 472 -5.68 1.45 -38.86
C ASP A 472 -4.65 0.48 -39.44
N SER A 473 -5.11 -0.71 -39.84
CA SER A 473 -4.30 -1.79 -40.40
C SER A 473 -4.96 -2.25 -41.69
N ARG A 474 -4.29 -2.03 -42.82
CA ARG A 474 -4.81 -2.38 -44.15
C ARG A 474 -3.70 -2.56 -45.20
N GLN A 475 -4.05 -3.14 -46.33
CA GLN A 475 -3.17 -3.20 -47.49
C GLN A 475 -2.88 -1.77 -47.98
N GLN A 476 -1.65 -1.53 -48.41
CA GLN A 476 -1.32 -0.27 -49.07
C GLN A 476 -1.90 -0.29 -50.50
N GLU A 477 -2.72 0.73 -50.80
CA GLU A 477 -3.20 0.95 -52.17
C GLU A 477 -2.00 1.21 -53.09
N ILE A 478 -1.97 0.48 -54.21
CA ILE A 478 -1.01 0.67 -55.30
C ILE A 478 -1.82 1.09 -56.52
N VAL A 479 -1.49 2.27 -57.03
CA VAL A 479 -2.13 2.85 -58.20
C VAL A 479 -1.14 2.75 -59.36
N ASP A 480 -1.57 2.10 -60.44
CA ASP A 480 -0.81 2.11 -61.68
C ASP A 480 -0.87 3.51 -62.30
N ILE A 481 0.31 4.08 -62.60
CA ILE A 481 0.41 5.39 -63.27
C ILE A 481 0.82 5.14 -64.72
N ASN A 482 0.11 5.76 -65.66
CA ASN A 482 0.45 5.67 -67.07
C ASN A 482 1.81 6.33 -67.35
N TYR A 483 2.60 5.74 -68.25
CA TYR A 483 3.84 6.35 -68.71
C TYR A 483 3.53 7.69 -69.41
N ASN A 484 4.07 8.79 -68.88
CA ASN A 484 3.82 10.21 -69.24
C ASN A 484 2.54 10.86 -68.70
N ASP A 485 1.91 10.31 -67.66
CA ASP A 485 0.84 11.04 -66.97
C ASP A 485 1.39 12.25 -66.19
N THR A 486 0.66 13.37 -66.20
CA THR A 486 1.05 14.62 -65.52
C THR A 486 0.56 14.70 -64.07
N GLU A 487 -0.19 13.72 -63.59
CA GLU A 487 -0.61 13.63 -62.18
C GLU A 487 0.41 12.86 -61.35
N VAL A 488 0.98 13.54 -60.35
CA VAL A 488 1.73 12.90 -59.26
C VAL A 488 0.70 12.23 -58.37
N GLY A 489 0.73 10.90 -58.29
CA GLY A 489 -0.25 10.09 -57.57
C GLY A 489 -0.56 10.63 -56.17
N GLN A 490 -1.75 11.19 -55.99
CA GLN A 490 -2.33 11.47 -54.69
C GLN A 490 -3.19 10.26 -54.30
N SER A 491 -2.95 9.71 -53.11
CA SER A 491 -3.84 8.72 -52.50
C SER A 491 -5.27 9.26 -52.49
N ALA A 492 -6.23 8.50 -53.03
CA ALA A 492 -7.64 8.91 -53.03
C ALA A 492 -8.25 8.96 -51.61
N THR A 493 -7.54 8.41 -50.63
CA THR A 493 -7.86 8.51 -49.20
C THR A 493 -6.73 9.24 -48.50
N GLY A 494 -6.96 10.52 -48.16
CA GLY A 494 -6.03 11.35 -47.39
C GLY A 494 -5.58 10.69 -46.10
#